data_AF-B7IVK0-F1
#
_entry.id   AF-B7IVK0-F1
#
_cell.length_a   1.000
_cell.length_b   1.000
_cell.length_c   1.000
_cell.angle_alpha   90.00
_cell.angle_beta   90.00
_cell.angle_gamma   90.00
#
_symmetry.space_group_name_H-M   'P 1'
#
loop_
_entity.id
_entity.type
_entity.pdbx_description
1 polymer ?
#
loop_
_entity_poly.entity_id
_entity_poly.type
_entity_poly.pdbx_seq_one_letter_code
_entity_poly.pdbx_strand_id
1 'polypeptide(L)'
;MIVIGRSIVHPYITNEYEPFAAEKQQILSIMAGNQEVYSFRTADELSFDLNLRVNIIISALELFQSGFQFRTFQQSFCNPQYWKRTSLGGFELLPNIPPSIAIQDIFKNGKLYGTECATAMIIIFYKALLSLYEEETFNRLFANLLLYTWDYDQDLRLITKTGGDLVPGDLVYFKNPQVNPATIEWQGENTIYLGNFFFYGHGVGVKTKEEIIYSLNERRVPYAFISAFLTDTITRIDSRIMSQYASSSTPQTSISFIPIRDDAIVATVGHTTTIY
;
A
#
# COMPACT_ATOMS: atom_id res chain seq x y z
N MET A 1 -17.58 8.30 -3.77
CA MET A 1 -18.84 7.55 -3.96
C MET A 1 -18.56 6.05 -4.10
N ILE A 2 -19.39 5.18 -3.52
CA ILE A 2 -19.23 3.71 -3.58
C ILE A 2 -20.37 3.09 -4.37
N VAL A 3 -20.04 2.19 -5.30
CA VAL A 3 -20.98 1.43 -6.13
C VAL A 3 -20.73 -0.06 -5.96
N ILE A 4 -21.78 -0.82 -5.65
CA ILE A 4 -21.75 -2.29 -5.58
C ILE A 4 -22.70 -2.85 -6.65
N GLY A 5 -22.15 -3.56 -7.64
CA GLY A 5 -22.90 -3.97 -8.81
C GLY A 5 -23.42 -2.74 -9.57
N ARG A 6 -24.72 -2.49 -9.50
CA ARG A 6 -25.40 -1.31 -10.08
C ARG A 6 -25.96 -0.36 -9.03
N SER A 7 -25.71 -0.63 -7.75
CA SER A 7 -26.25 0.14 -6.64
C SER A 7 -25.22 1.12 -6.11
N ILE A 8 -25.53 2.41 -6.17
CA ILE A 8 -24.85 3.45 -5.39
C ILE A 8 -25.30 3.29 -3.94
N VAL A 9 -24.36 3.14 -3.03
CA VAL A 9 -24.64 2.83 -1.62
C VAL A 9 -23.87 3.74 -0.67
N HIS A 10 -24.43 3.94 0.52
CA HIS A 10 -23.69 4.40 1.68
C HIS A 10 -23.45 3.21 2.62
N PRO A 11 -22.24 2.60 2.61
CA PRO A 11 -21.93 1.46 3.46
C PRO A 11 -21.57 1.88 4.88
N TYR A 12 -21.85 1.01 5.85
CA TYR A 12 -21.47 1.19 7.25
C TYR A 12 -21.17 -0.15 7.92
N ILE A 13 -20.28 -0.13 8.91
CA ILE A 13 -19.91 -1.28 9.72
C ILE A 13 -21.03 -1.55 10.73
N THR A 14 -21.52 -2.79 10.79
CA THR A 14 -22.62 -3.21 11.67
C THR A 14 -22.15 -3.86 12.96
N ASN A 15 -20.93 -4.38 12.99
CA ASN A 15 -20.35 -4.99 14.18
C ASN A 15 -19.21 -4.13 14.71
N GLU A 16 -19.49 -3.27 15.69
CA GLU A 16 -18.48 -2.40 16.32
C GLU A 16 -17.38 -3.17 17.06
N TYR A 17 -17.59 -4.46 17.35
CA TYR A 17 -16.63 -5.31 18.04
C TYR A 17 -15.69 -6.06 17.09
N GLU A 18 -15.84 -5.92 15.76
CA GLU A 18 -14.89 -6.53 14.82
C GLU A 18 -13.52 -5.81 14.89
N PRO A 19 -12.40 -6.51 14.62
CA PRO A 19 -11.09 -5.88 14.58
C PRO A 19 -11.06 -4.69 13.61
N PHE A 20 -10.58 -3.54 14.11
CA PHE A 20 -10.43 -2.30 13.35
C PHE A 20 -11.75 -1.71 12.80
N ALA A 21 -12.89 -1.96 13.47
CA ALA A 21 -14.20 -1.46 13.04
C ALA A 21 -14.22 0.07 12.82
N ALA A 22 -13.59 0.84 13.73
CA ALA A 22 -13.56 2.30 13.65
C ALA A 22 -12.74 2.79 12.44
N GLU A 23 -11.57 2.20 12.20
CA GLU A 23 -10.70 2.52 11.07
C GLU A 23 -11.37 2.15 9.75
N LYS A 24 -12.02 0.99 9.67
CA LYS A 24 -12.82 0.58 8.51
C LYS A 24 -13.97 1.55 8.25
N GLN A 25 -14.69 1.98 9.29
CA GLN A 25 -15.77 2.96 9.17
C GLN A 25 -15.24 4.33 8.70
N GLN A 26 -14.07 4.76 9.17
CA GLN A 26 -13.42 5.98 8.70
C GLN A 26 -13.06 5.89 7.21
N ILE A 27 -12.45 4.78 6.78
CA ILE A 27 -12.13 4.52 5.37
C ILE A 27 -13.40 4.59 4.50
N LEU A 28 -14.47 3.91 4.91
CA LEU A 28 -15.76 3.94 4.21
C LEU A 28 -16.32 5.37 4.10
N SER A 29 -16.24 6.13 5.18
CA SER A 29 -16.75 7.51 5.22
C SER A 29 -15.99 8.42 4.26
N ILE A 30 -14.66 8.27 4.19
CA ILE A 30 -13.81 8.99 3.23
C ILE A 30 -14.18 8.56 1.80
N MET A 31 -14.17 7.26 1.50
CA MET A 31 -14.51 6.75 0.16
C MET A 31 -15.91 7.17 -0.32
N ALA A 32 -16.90 7.18 0.58
CA ALA A 32 -18.26 7.62 0.28
C ALA A 32 -18.32 9.14 0.00
N GLY A 33 -17.57 9.95 0.74
CA GLY A 33 -17.50 11.41 0.61
C GLY A 33 -16.63 11.93 -0.54
N ASN A 34 -15.69 11.12 -1.03
CA ASN A 34 -14.78 11.50 -2.12
C ASN A 34 -15.50 11.65 -3.47
N GLN A 35 -14.94 12.48 -4.35
CA GLN A 35 -15.41 12.62 -5.74
C GLN A 35 -15.11 11.39 -6.59
N GLU A 36 -14.14 10.58 -6.17
CA GLU A 36 -13.79 9.31 -6.81
C GLU A 36 -14.93 8.29 -6.72
N VAL A 37 -15.13 7.53 -7.81
CA VAL A 37 -16.03 6.38 -7.85
C VAL A 37 -15.25 5.11 -7.51
N TYR A 38 -15.55 4.51 -6.36
CA TYR A 38 -15.09 3.18 -5.98
C TYR A 38 -16.15 2.16 -6.39
N SER A 39 -15.82 1.28 -7.34
CA SER A 39 -16.77 0.30 -7.87
C SER A 39 -16.33 -1.12 -7.53
N PHE A 40 -17.27 -1.88 -6.98
CA PHE A 40 -17.12 -3.28 -6.58
C PHE A 40 -18.24 -4.11 -7.22
N ARG A 41 -18.00 -5.39 -7.50
CA ARG A 41 -19.03 -6.31 -8.02
C ARG A 41 -19.93 -6.83 -6.91
N THR A 42 -19.37 -7.05 -5.73
CA THR A 42 -20.04 -7.66 -4.57
C THR A 42 -19.65 -6.94 -3.27
N ALA A 43 -20.42 -7.18 -2.21
CA ALA A 43 -20.06 -6.72 -0.87
C ALA A 43 -18.73 -7.31 -0.38
N ASP A 44 -18.44 -8.56 -0.73
CA ASP A 44 -17.20 -9.27 -0.40
C ASP A 44 -15.97 -8.56 -1.00
N GLU A 45 -16.07 -8.03 -2.22
CA GLU A 45 -14.97 -7.25 -2.82
C GLU A 45 -14.69 -5.96 -2.03
N LEU A 46 -15.74 -5.26 -1.59
CA LEU A 46 -15.59 -4.09 -0.71
C LEU A 46 -15.01 -4.49 0.65
N SER A 47 -15.47 -5.61 1.23
CA SER A 47 -14.91 -6.13 2.48
C SER A 47 -13.43 -6.48 2.34
N PHE A 48 -13.02 -7.08 1.23
CA PHE A 48 -11.62 -7.37 0.95
C PHE A 48 -10.80 -6.09 0.84
N ASP A 49 -11.28 -5.07 0.12
CA ASP A 49 -10.59 -3.77 -0.01
C ASP A 49 -10.37 -3.10 1.36
N LEU A 50 -11.38 -3.10 2.22
CA LEU A 50 -11.27 -2.54 3.57
C LEU A 50 -10.24 -3.28 4.42
N ASN A 51 -10.29 -4.61 4.45
CA ASN A 51 -9.33 -5.42 5.20
C ASN A 51 -7.92 -5.28 4.63
N LEU A 52 -7.77 -5.14 3.31
CA LEU A 52 -6.48 -4.91 2.67
C LEU A 52 -5.87 -3.58 3.09
N ARG A 53 -6.64 -2.49 3.02
CA ARG A 53 -6.19 -1.16 3.47
C ARG A 53 -5.73 -1.16 4.92
N VAL A 54 -6.51 -1.78 5.80
CA VAL A 54 -6.15 -1.92 7.22
C VAL A 54 -4.86 -2.73 7.37
N ASN A 55 -4.72 -3.86 6.66
CA ASN A 55 -3.52 -4.69 6.73
C ASN A 55 -2.28 -4.02 6.12
N ILE A 56 -2.44 -3.13 5.14
CA ILE A 56 -1.35 -2.29 4.63
C ILE A 56 -0.86 -1.34 5.74
N ILE A 57 -1.78 -0.70 6.46
CA ILE A 57 -1.44 0.20 7.58
C ILE A 57 -0.74 -0.58 8.71
N ILE A 58 -1.28 -1.74 9.10
CA ILE A 58 -0.67 -2.61 10.11
C ILE A 58 0.73 -3.02 9.66
N SER A 59 0.88 -3.49 8.43
CA SER A 59 2.17 -3.92 7.88
C SER A 59 3.18 -2.77 7.83
N ALA A 60 2.76 -1.55 7.50
CA ALA A 60 3.62 -0.37 7.54
C ALA A 60 4.17 -0.10 8.96
N LEU A 61 3.30 -0.20 9.97
CA LEU A 61 3.68 0.00 11.38
C LEU A 61 4.56 -1.15 11.90
N GLU A 62 4.26 -2.40 11.55
CA GLU A 62 5.09 -3.56 11.90
C GLU A 62 6.49 -3.46 11.27
N LEU A 63 6.58 -3.06 10.00
CA LEU A 63 7.86 -2.88 9.32
C LEU A 63 8.67 -1.77 9.99
N PHE A 64 8.04 -0.64 10.34
CA PHE A 64 8.68 0.45 11.08
C PHE A 64 9.26 -0.04 12.43
N GLN A 65 8.54 -0.92 13.13
CA GLN A 65 8.96 -1.44 14.44
C GLN A 65 9.99 -2.59 14.35
N SER A 66 10.07 -3.28 13.22
CA SER A 66 10.94 -4.46 13.02
C SER A 66 12.45 -4.17 13.09
N GLY A 67 12.85 -2.91 12.95
CA GLY A 67 14.25 -2.50 12.81
C GLY A 67 14.81 -2.64 11.40
N PHE A 68 13.95 -2.85 10.40
CA PHE A 68 14.27 -2.81 8.97
C PHE A 68 14.95 -1.48 8.60
N GLN A 69 16.11 -1.55 7.93
CA GLN A 69 16.97 -0.38 7.75
C GLN A 69 16.84 0.25 6.36
N PHE A 70 16.91 1.57 6.29
CA PHE A 70 17.11 2.24 5.01
C PHE A 70 18.54 2.01 4.52
N ARG A 71 18.69 1.57 3.26
CA ARG A 71 19.95 1.45 2.52
C ARG A 71 19.71 1.72 1.06
N THR A 72 20.70 2.26 0.36
CA THR A 72 20.65 2.29 -1.11
C THR A 72 20.73 0.88 -1.67
N PHE A 73 20.32 0.67 -2.92
CA PHE A 73 20.44 -0.65 -3.56
C PHE A 73 21.87 -1.21 -3.53
N GLN A 74 22.87 -0.36 -3.70
CA GLN A 74 24.29 -0.76 -3.64
C GLN A 74 24.69 -1.32 -2.26
N GLN A 75 24.07 -0.81 -1.20
CA GLN A 75 24.36 -1.16 0.19
C GLN A 75 23.31 -2.09 0.81
N SER A 76 22.33 -2.54 0.02
CA SER A 76 21.25 -3.37 0.54
C SER A 76 21.79 -4.69 1.09
N PHE A 77 21.05 -5.27 2.03
CA PHE A 77 21.36 -6.58 2.60
C PHE A 77 20.07 -7.25 3.05
N CYS A 78 20.07 -8.58 3.06
CA CYS A 78 18.92 -9.41 3.42
C CYS A 78 19.39 -10.64 4.17
N ASN A 79 18.48 -11.29 4.91
CA ASN A 79 18.78 -12.54 5.58
C ASN A 79 19.10 -13.65 4.53
N PRO A 80 20.34 -14.16 4.46
CA PRO A 80 20.74 -15.15 3.45
C PRO A 80 20.10 -16.52 3.66
N GLN A 81 19.38 -16.73 4.77
CA GLN A 81 18.59 -17.94 4.98
C GLN A 81 17.40 -18.04 4.00
N TYR A 82 16.85 -16.92 3.56
CA TYR A 82 15.64 -16.88 2.73
C TYR A 82 15.86 -16.20 1.38
N TRP A 83 16.82 -15.27 1.31
CA TRP A 83 16.98 -14.38 0.16
C TRP A 83 18.42 -14.36 -0.34
N LYS A 84 18.58 -14.33 -1.66
CA LYS A 84 19.83 -13.99 -2.33
C LYS A 84 19.75 -12.54 -2.78
N ARG A 85 20.70 -11.72 -2.34
CA ARG A 85 20.86 -10.37 -2.87
C ARG A 85 21.41 -10.41 -4.30
N THR A 86 20.68 -9.83 -5.24
CA THR A 86 21.09 -9.70 -6.65
C THR A 86 22.19 -8.63 -6.81
N SER A 87 22.86 -8.60 -7.97
CA SER A 87 23.87 -7.57 -8.27
C SER A 87 23.29 -6.15 -8.31
N LEU A 88 22.01 -6.01 -8.60
CA LEU A 88 21.28 -4.73 -8.61
C LEU A 88 20.69 -4.35 -7.24
N GLY A 89 20.88 -5.18 -6.21
CA GLY A 89 20.44 -4.90 -4.85
C GLY A 89 19.03 -5.38 -4.48
N GLY A 90 18.30 -6.02 -5.41
CA GLY A 90 17.03 -6.69 -5.12
C GLY A 90 17.23 -8.01 -4.35
N PHE A 91 16.17 -8.49 -3.68
CA PHE A 91 16.17 -9.74 -2.92
C PHE A 91 15.40 -10.81 -3.68
N GLU A 92 16.14 -11.75 -4.25
CA GLU A 92 15.62 -12.92 -4.96
C GLU A 92 15.35 -14.03 -3.94
N LEU A 93 14.13 -14.56 -3.91
CA LEU A 93 13.75 -15.65 -3.02
C LEU A 93 14.57 -16.91 -3.35
N LEU A 94 15.11 -17.57 -2.33
CA LEU A 94 15.86 -18.81 -2.55
C LEU A 94 14.93 -19.95 -2.97
N PRO A 95 15.42 -20.89 -3.82
CA PRO A 95 14.63 -22.05 -4.24
C PRO A 95 14.08 -22.85 -3.06
N ASN A 96 12.82 -23.29 -3.17
CA ASN A 96 12.10 -24.10 -2.19
C ASN A 96 11.84 -23.43 -0.82
N ILE A 97 12.08 -22.12 -0.70
CA ILE A 97 11.65 -21.35 0.47
C ILE A 97 10.20 -20.88 0.24
N PRO A 98 9.27 -21.15 1.16
CA PRO A 98 7.92 -20.61 1.07
C PRO A 98 7.93 -19.06 1.14
N PRO A 99 7.32 -18.37 0.16
CA PRO A 99 7.20 -16.91 0.16
C PRO A 99 6.61 -16.33 1.46
N SER A 100 5.61 -17.00 2.04
CA SER A 100 4.96 -16.64 3.32
C SER A 100 5.99 -16.48 4.44
N ILE A 101 6.86 -17.49 4.59
CA ILE A 101 7.89 -17.55 5.62
C ILE A 101 8.95 -16.47 5.38
N ALA A 102 9.41 -16.32 4.13
CA ALA A 102 10.42 -15.34 3.78
C ALA A 102 9.95 -13.89 3.99
N ILE A 103 8.69 -13.60 3.67
CA ILE A 103 8.07 -12.29 3.94
C ILE A 103 7.89 -12.08 5.45
N GLN A 104 7.35 -13.05 6.19
CA GLN A 104 7.21 -12.93 7.65
C GLN A 104 8.54 -12.72 8.37
N ASP A 105 9.63 -13.33 7.88
CA ASP A 105 10.97 -13.16 8.46
C ASP A 105 11.44 -11.70 8.40
N ILE A 106 11.07 -10.94 7.37
CA ILE A 106 11.43 -9.52 7.26
C ILE A 106 10.86 -8.72 8.43
N PHE A 107 9.61 -8.99 8.84
CA PHE A 107 8.94 -8.28 9.93
C PHE A 107 9.42 -8.76 11.30
N LYS A 108 9.78 -10.04 11.42
CA LYS A 108 10.27 -10.64 12.67
C LYS A 108 11.74 -10.29 12.95
N ASN A 109 12.57 -10.29 11.91
CA ASN A 109 14.02 -10.14 11.98
C ASN A 109 14.50 -8.92 11.18
N GLY A 110 13.74 -7.82 11.18
CA GLY A 110 13.97 -6.64 10.32
C GLY A 110 15.40 -6.09 10.36
N LYS A 111 16.10 -6.20 11.50
CA LYS A 111 17.52 -5.81 11.63
C LYS A 111 18.48 -6.57 10.70
N LEU A 112 18.09 -7.74 10.18
CA LEU A 112 18.85 -8.52 9.18
C LEU A 112 18.61 -8.03 7.74
N TYR A 113 17.85 -6.95 7.58
CA TYR A 113 17.48 -6.43 6.29
C TYR A 113 17.67 -4.91 6.21
N GLY A 114 18.04 -4.46 5.01
CA GLY A 114 17.97 -3.05 4.67
C GLY A 114 18.02 -2.80 3.16
N THR A 115 17.17 -1.90 2.68
CA THR A 115 17.00 -1.56 1.26
C THR A 115 16.30 -0.21 1.11
N GLU A 116 16.03 0.18 -0.14
CA GLU A 116 15.40 1.43 -0.57
C GLU A 116 13.92 1.52 -0.18
N CYS A 117 13.40 2.75 -0.18
CA CYS A 117 12.00 3.00 0.16
C CYS A 117 11.02 2.29 -0.81
N ALA A 118 11.38 2.19 -2.10
CA ALA A 118 10.54 1.53 -3.09
C ALA A 118 10.34 0.03 -2.81
N THR A 119 11.40 -0.68 -2.42
CA THR A 119 11.29 -2.10 -2.05
C THR A 119 10.49 -2.27 -0.76
N ALA A 120 10.64 -1.37 0.20
CA ALA A 120 9.89 -1.42 1.46
C ALA A 120 8.38 -1.34 1.24
N MET A 121 7.90 -0.51 0.31
CA MET A 121 6.47 -0.42 -0.02
C MET A 121 5.93 -1.75 -0.58
N ILE A 122 6.71 -2.42 -1.42
CA ILE A 122 6.36 -3.73 -1.97
C ILE A 122 6.28 -4.81 -0.89
N ILE A 123 7.22 -4.81 0.06
CA ILE A 123 7.21 -5.72 1.22
C ILE A 123 5.94 -5.54 2.06
N ILE A 124 5.51 -4.30 2.29
CA ILE A 124 4.26 -3.97 3.02
C ILE A 124 3.06 -4.57 2.29
N PHE A 125 2.98 -4.39 0.97
CA PHE A 125 1.90 -4.94 0.15
C PHE A 125 1.84 -6.47 0.19
N TYR A 126 2.98 -7.15 0.08
CA TYR A 126 3.03 -8.60 0.23
C TYR A 126 2.59 -9.07 1.60
N LYS A 127 3.03 -8.42 2.69
CA LYS A 127 2.60 -8.77 4.04
C LYS A 127 1.10 -8.54 4.23
N ALA A 128 0.56 -7.48 3.65
CA ALA A 128 -0.87 -7.19 3.73
C ALA A 128 -1.72 -8.25 3.02
N LEU A 129 -1.31 -8.69 1.83
CA LEU A 129 -1.98 -9.79 1.12
C LEU A 129 -1.82 -11.13 1.85
N LEU A 130 -0.65 -11.41 2.42
CA LEU A 130 -0.40 -12.61 3.22
C LEU A 130 -1.36 -12.71 4.42
N SER A 131 -1.75 -11.58 5.02
CA SER A 131 -2.74 -11.56 6.11
C SER A 131 -4.16 -11.89 5.67
N LEU A 132 -4.46 -11.91 4.37
CA LEU A 132 -5.81 -12.12 3.82
C LEU A 132 -5.98 -13.42 3.04
N TYR A 133 -4.88 -14.09 2.70
CA TYR A 133 -4.84 -15.30 1.92
C TYR A 133 -4.52 -16.52 2.79
N GLU A 134 -4.99 -17.69 2.35
CA GLU A 134 -4.44 -18.94 2.86
C GLU A 134 -2.95 -19.02 2.50
N GLU A 135 -2.13 -19.54 3.40
CA GLU A 135 -0.68 -19.57 3.23
C GLU A 135 -0.28 -20.32 1.94
N GLU A 136 -0.95 -21.43 1.63
CA GLU A 136 -0.73 -22.20 0.40
C GLU A 136 -1.04 -21.38 -0.86
N THR A 137 -2.14 -20.61 -0.83
CA THR A 137 -2.53 -19.74 -1.94
C THR A 137 -1.48 -18.64 -2.15
N PHE A 138 -1.04 -17.99 -1.07
CA PHE A 138 0.02 -16.98 -1.13
C PHE A 138 1.32 -17.56 -1.70
N ASN A 139 1.76 -18.71 -1.17
CA ASN A 139 2.99 -19.38 -1.61
C ASN A 139 2.95 -19.78 -3.09
N ARG A 140 1.80 -20.22 -3.59
CA ARG A 140 1.61 -20.56 -5.00
C ARG A 140 1.62 -19.34 -5.90
N LEU A 141 0.93 -18.26 -5.49
CA LEU A 141 0.83 -17.04 -6.30
C LEU A 141 2.18 -16.33 -6.44
N PHE A 142 2.99 -16.35 -5.38
CA PHE A 142 4.22 -15.57 -5.29
C PHE A 142 5.47 -16.46 -5.19
N ALA A 143 5.49 -17.62 -5.86
CA ALA A 143 6.54 -18.63 -5.68
C ALA A 143 7.97 -18.17 -6.05
N ASN A 144 8.12 -17.17 -6.91
CA ASN A 144 9.42 -16.71 -7.45
C ASN A 144 9.68 -15.23 -7.14
N LEU A 145 9.42 -14.80 -5.91
CA LEU A 145 9.52 -13.39 -5.52
C LEU A 145 10.91 -12.79 -5.79
N LEU A 146 10.88 -11.60 -6.39
CA LEU A 146 12.00 -10.67 -6.44
C LEU A 146 11.57 -9.34 -5.83
N LEU A 147 12.06 -9.03 -4.65
CA LEU A 147 11.81 -7.74 -4.00
C LEU A 147 12.83 -6.72 -4.54
N TYR A 148 12.39 -5.80 -5.40
CA TYR A 148 13.27 -4.77 -5.97
C TYR A 148 12.59 -3.40 -6.10
N THR A 149 11.87 -3.14 -7.17
CA THR A 149 10.98 -1.97 -7.31
C THR A 149 9.66 -2.43 -7.94
N TRP A 150 8.59 -1.68 -7.72
CA TRP A 150 7.26 -2.02 -8.25
C TRP A 150 7.22 -2.04 -9.79
N ASP A 151 8.13 -1.34 -10.48
CA ASP A 151 8.18 -1.36 -11.95
C ASP A 151 8.49 -2.76 -12.51
N TYR A 152 9.03 -3.66 -11.69
CA TYR A 152 9.32 -5.05 -12.04
C TYR A 152 8.33 -6.04 -11.41
N ASP A 153 7.39 -5.57 -10.59
CA ASP A 153 6.45 -6.41 -9.86
C ASP A 153 5.06 -6.36 -10.51
N GLN A 154 4.83 -7.28 -11.45
CA GLN A 154 3.52 -7.42 -12.11
C GLN A 154 2.52 -8.22 -11.27
N ASP A 155 3.00 -8.91 -10.25
CA ASP A 155 2.22 -9.85 -9.47
C ASP A 155 1.27 -9.11 -8.52
N LEU A 156 1.67 -7.95 -7.98
CA LEU A 156 0.84 -7.15 -7.07
C LEU A 156 -0.34 -6.41 -7.71
N ARG A 157 -0.50 -6.44 -9.03
CA ARG A 157 -1.61 -5.79 -9.78
C ARG A 157 -1.82 -4.33 -9.34
N LEU A 158 -0.72 -3.59 -9.24
CA LEU A 158 -0.75 -2.20 -8.81
C LEU A 158 -1.40 -1.31 -9.88
N ILE A 159 -2.28 -0.43 -9.44
CA ILE A 159 -2.90 0.62 -10.24
C ILE A 159 -2.40 1.95 -9.70
N THR A 160 -1.73 2.71 -10.56
CA THR A 160 -1.33 4.08 -10.30
C THR A 160 -2.23 5.02 -11.08
N LYS A 161 -2.70 6.07 -10.43
CA LYS A 161 -3.49 7.14 -11.04
C LYS A 161 -3.00 8.50 -10.58
N THR A 162 -3.38 9.52 -11.35
CA THR A 162 -3.15 10.93 -11.04
C THR A 162 -4.46 11.55 -10.59
N GLY A 163 -4.44 12.19 -9.41
CA GLY A 163 -5.59 12.82 -8.78
C GLY A 163 -6.47 11.88 -7.95
N GLY A 164 -7.44 12.50 -7.29
CA GLY A 164 -8.33 11.85 -6.33
C GLY A 164 -7.95 12.15 -4.88
N ASP A 165 -8.87 11.84 -3.99
CA ASP A 165 -8.73 12.06 -2.57
C ASP A 165 -7.97 10.88 -1.93
N LEU A 166 -7.16 11.18 -0.91
CA LEU A 166 -6.41 10.19 -0.16
C LEU A 166 -7.34 9.34 0.71
N VAL A 167 -7.12 8.03 0.67
CA VAL A 167 -7.78 7.07 1.55
C VAL A 167 -6.71 6.33 2.34
N PRO A 168 -6.88 6.07 3.65
CA PRO A 168 -5.92 5.29 4.42
C PRO A 168 -5.56 3.96 3.70
N GLY A 169 -4.27 3.62 3.71
CA GLY A 169 -3.68 2.51 2.96
C GLY A 169 -3.15 2.88 1.57
N ASP A 170 -3.38 4.10 1.09
CA ASP A 170 -2.85 4.56 -0.20
C ASP A 170 -1.32 4.71 -0.18
N LEU A 171 -0.64 4.25 -1.23
CA LEU A 171 0.77 4.56 -1.51
C LEU A 171 0.86 5.87 -2.30
N VAL A 172 1.59 6.84 -1.77
CA VAL A 172 1.75 8.17 -2.35
C VAL A 172 3.22 8.59 -2.40
N TYR A 173 3.52 9.61 -3.20
CA TYR A 173 4.89 10.07 -3.41
C TYR A 173 5.05 11.55 -3.06
N PHE A 174 6.03 11.85 -2.20
CA PHE A 174 6.53 13.20 -1.98
C PHE A 174 7.69 13.46 -2.93
N LYS A 175 7.62 14.53 -3.72
CA LYS A 175 8.68 14.90 -4.66
C LYS A 175 9.56 15.99 -4.07
N ASN A 176 10.88 15.83 -4.19
CA ASN A 176 11.87 16.86 -3.89
C ASN A 176 12.49 17.38 -5.21
N PRO A 177 11.91 18.42 -5.84
CA PRO A 177 12.25 18.80 -7.21
C PRO A 177 13.65 19.42 -7.35
N GLN A 178 14.25 19.90 -6.26
CA GLN A 178 15.56 20.55 -6.24
C GLN A 178 16.53 19.84 -5.29
N VAL A 179 16.46 18.51 -5.23
CA VAL A 179 17.36 17.65 -4.46
C VAL A 179 18.84 17.90 -4.79
N ASN A 180 19.70 17.80 -3.78
CA ASN A 180 21.15 17.80 -3.97
C ASN A 180 21.59 16.51 -4.70
N PRO A 181 22.24 16.59 -5.87
CA PRO A 181 22.69 15.41 -6.61
C PRO A 181 23.68 14.52 -5.84
N ALA A 182 24.37 15.05 -4.83
CA ALA A 182 25.26 14.28 -3.96
C ALA A 182 24.51 13.35 -3.00
N THR A 183 23.21 13.56 -2.80
CA THR A 183 22.33 12.78 -1.93
C THR A 183 21.03 12.47 -2.68
N ILE A 184 21.17 11.92 -3.89
CA ILE A 184 20.08 11.71 -4.85
C ILE A 184 18.97 10.81 -4.32
N GLU A 185 19.26 9.99 -3.31
CA GLU A 185 18.27 9.16 -2.60
C GLU A 185 17.16 10.01 -1.93
N TRP A 186 17.39 11.31 -1.71
CA TRP A 186 16.39 12.26 -1.18
C TRP A 186 15.60 13.00 -2.25
N GLN A 187 15.58 12.49 -3.49
CA GLN A 187 14.79 13.08 -4.60
C GLN A 187 13.28 12.99 -4.40
N GLY A 188 12.86 12.20 -3.43
CA GLY A 188 11.50 12.11 -2.95
C GLY A 188 11.37 10.99 -1.93
N GLU A 189 10.14 10.71 -1.53
CA GLU A 189 9.85 9.65 -0.57
C GLU A 189 8.52 8.98 -0.92
N ASN A 190 8.57 7.65 -1.01
CA ASN A 190 7.37 6.81 -1.14
C ASN A 190 6.79 6.59 0.26
N THR A 191 5.49 6.79 0.43
CA THR A 191 4.85 6.68 1.74
C THR A 191 3.49 5.99 1.69
N ILE A 192 3.17 5.25 2.75
CA ILE A 192 1.82 4.77 3.02
C ILE A 192 1.08 5.83 3.82
N TYR A 193 -0.08 6.28 3.34
CA TYR A 193 -0.96 7.14 4.12
C TYR A 193 -1.66 6.32 5.20
N LEU A 194 -1.41 6.64 6.47
CA LEU A 194 -1.92 5.90 7.61
C LEU A 194 -3.30 6.38 8.08
N GLY A 195 -3.79 7.49 7.53
CA GLY A 195 -4.92 8.23 8.07
C GLY A 195 -4.50 9.24 9.13
N ASN A 196 -5.44 10.07 9.58
CA ASN A 196 -5.24 11.07 10.64
C ASN A 196 -3.99 11.96 10.43
N PHE A 197 -3.74 12.35 9.17
CA PHE A 197 -2.61 13.19 8.72
C PHE A 197 -1.22 12.55 8.77
N PHE A 198 -1.10 11.27 9.16
CA PHE A 198 0.17 10.58 9.25
C PHE A 198 0.49 9.74 8.01
N PHE A 199 1.78 9.64 7.73
CA PHE A 199 2.37 8.85 6.65
C PHE A 199 3.52 8.04 7.22
N TYR A 200 3.73 6.83 6.70
CA TYR A 200 4.95 6.07 6.92
C TYR A 200 5.80 6.10 5.66
N GLY A 201 7.02 6.64 5.73
CA GLY A 201 8.04 6.50 4.71
C GLY A 201 9.26 5.74 5.23
N HIS A 202 9.77 4.81 4.44
CA HIS A 202 10.93 4.01 4.84
C HIS A 202 12.22 4.82 4.71
N GLY A 203 12.71 5.31 5.84
CA GLY A 203 13.86 6.22 5.94
C GLY A 203 13.52 7.50 6.71
N VAL A 204 12.26 7.96 6.65
CA VAL A 204 11.76 9.13 7.39
C VAL A 204 10.94 8.75 8.63
N GLY A 205 10.36 7.56 8.67
CA GLY A 205 9.52 7.06 9.76
C GLY A 205 8.05 7.48 9.65
N VAL A 206 7.34 7.47 10.78
CA VAL A 206 5.93 7.91 10.88
C VAL A 206 5.90 9.43 11.13
N LYS A 207 5.38 10.18 10.15
CA LYS A 207 5.48 11.65 10.08
C LYS A 207 4.24 12.29 9.47
N THR A 208 4.01 13.57 9.77
CA THR A 208 3.02 14.36 9.02
C THR A 208 3.55 14.77 7.64
N LYS A 209 2.65 15.23 6.77
CA LYS A 209 3.00 15.80 5.46
C LYS A 209 4.04 16.92 5.59
N GLU A 210 3.87 17.81 6.55
CA GLU A 210 4.74 18.97 6.80
C GLU A 210 6.13 18.54 7.26
N GLU A 211 6.22 17.53 8.14
CA GLU A 211 7.49 16.99 8.62
C GLU A 211 8.28 16.27 7.50
N ILE A 212 7.59 15.56 6.60
CA ILE A 212 8.23 14.93 5.44
C ILE A 212 8.75 16.00 4.47
N ILE A 213 7.94 17.01 4.16
CA ILE A 213 8.35 18.14 3.30
C ILE A 213 9.56 18.85 3.90
N TYR A 214 9.55 19.10 5.21
CA TYR A 214 10.69 19.70 5.92
C TYR A 214 11.94 18.84 5.77
N SER A 215 11.83 17.54 6.03
CA SER A 215 12.96 16.59 5.93
C SER A 215 13.57 16.55 4.52
N LEU A 216 12.74 16.57 3.47
CA LEU A 216 13.21 16.61 2.08
C LEU A 216 13.85 17.96 1.73
N ASN A 217 13.28 19.07 2.22
CA ASN A 217 13.79 20.41 1.95
C ASN A 217 15.20 20.65 2.48
N GLU A 218 15.59 19.96 3.56
CA GLU A 218 16.95 20.00 4.13
C GLU A 218 18.02 19.33 3.23
N ARG A 219 17.62 18.49 2.25
CA ARG A 219 18.53 17.85 1.27
C ARG A 219 18.48 18.47 -0.12
N ARG A 220 18.10 19.74 -0.22
CA ARG A 220 18.09 20.45 -1.50
C ARG A 220 19.47 21.02 -1.83
N VAL A 221 19.67 21.38 -3.09
CA VAL A 221 20.84 22.20 -3.49
C VAL A 221 20.81 23.56 -2.76
N PRO A 222 21.97 24.20 -2.52
CA PRO A 222 22.01 25.56 -2.01
C PRO A 222 21.12 26.52 -2.84
N TYR A 223 20.42 27.43 -2.17
CA TYR A 223 19.53 28.42 -2.78
C TYR A 223 18.28 27.87 -3.50
N ALA A 224 17.91 26.61 -3.23
CA ALA A 224 16.66 26.04 -3.73
C ALA A 224 15.41 26.82 -3.25
N PHE A 225 14.54 27.17 -4.20
CA PHE A 225 13.34 27.99 -4.00
C PHE A 225 12.02 27.22 -4.19
N ILE A 226 12.09 25.99 -4.72
CA ILE A 226 10.93 25.10 -4.86
C ILE A 226 10.94 24.14 -3.68
N SER A 227 9.89 24.17 -2.86
CA SER A 227 9.69 23.22 -1.77
C SER A 227 9.39 21.83 -2.32
N ALA A 228 9.77 20.80 -1.58
CA ALA A 228 9.19 19.48 -1.73
C ALA A 228 7.66 19.54 -1.52
N PHE A 229 6.95 18.62 -2.16
CA PHE A 229 5.49 18.59 -2.13
C PHE A 229 4.96 17.15 -2.30
N LEU A 230 3.77 16.89 -1.77
CA LEU A 230 3.03 15.66 -2.04
C LEU A 230 2.47 15.72 -3.47
N THR A 231 2.82 14.74 -4.29
CA THR A 231 2.26 14.63 -5.65
C THR A 231 0.81 14.19 -5.61
N ASP A 232 0.12 14.34 -6.74
CA ASP A 232 -1.24 13.81 -6.95
C ASP A 232 -1.25 12.33 -7.35
N THR A 233 -0.10 11.65 -7.30
CA THR A 233 0.00 10.23 -7.68
C THR A 233 -0.40 9.34 -6.52
N ILE A 234 -1.39 8.49 -6.76
CA ILE A 234 -1.91 7.50 -5.80
C ILE A 234 -1.77 6.11 -6.42
N THR A 235 -1.12 5.20 -5.70
CA THR A 235 -0.95 3.80 -6.07
C THR A 235 -1.70 2.89 -5.09
N ARG A 236 -2.44 1.93 -5.62
CA ARG A 236 -3.23 0.95 -4.87
C ARG A 236 -3.10 -0.43 -5.51
N ILE A 237 -3.30 -1.48 -4.73
CA ILE A 237 -3.54 -2.84 -5.27
C ILE A 237 -4.93 -2.87 -5.92
N ASP A 238 -5.10 -3.50 -7.09
CA ASP A 238 -6.45 -3.77 -7.63
C ASP A 238 -7.15 -4.83 -6.77
N SER A 239 -7.90 -4.36 -5.77
CA SER A 239 -8.63 -5.20 -4.84
C SER A 239 -9.69 -6.08 -5.51
N ARG A 240 -10.21 -5.70 -6.69
CA ARG A 240 -11.18 -6.53 -7.43
C ARG A 240 -10.54 -7.75 -8.07
N ILE A 241 -9.27 -7.64 -8.48
CA ILE A 241 -8.51 -8.78 -9.00
C ILE A 241 -8.01 -9.62 -7.83
N MET A 242 -7.52 -8.97 -6.77
CA MET A 242 -6.91 -9.66 -5.64
C MET A 242 -7.91 -10.36 -4.71
N SER A 243 -9.15 -9.90 -4.66
CA SER A 243 -10.20 -10.52 -3.84
C SER A 243 -10.53 -11.95 -4.29
N GLN A 244 -10.26 -12.33 -5.54
CA GLN A 244 -10.55 -13.69 -6.04
C GLN A 244 -9.71 -14.79 -5.35
N TYR A 245 -8.64 -14.38 -4.65
CA TYR A 245 -7.76 -15.27 -3.90
C TYR A 245 -7.96 -15.16 -2.38
N ALA A 246 -8.93 -14.36 -1.93
CA ALA A 246 -9.25 -14.19 -0.53
C ALA A 246 -9.52 -15.55 0.13
N SER A 247 -8.98 -15.72 1.34
CA SER A 247 -9.27 -16.91 2.13
C SER A 247 -10.75 -16.94 2.53
N SER A 248 -11.36 -18.13 2.49
CA SER A 248 -12.69 -18.37 3.04
C SER A 248 -12.73 -18.36 4.58
N SER A 249 -11.56 -18.43 5.23
CA SER A 249 -11.42 -18.42 6.70
C SER A 249 -11.13 -17.03 7.27
N THR A 250 -10.68 -16.07 6.44
CA THR A 250 -10.47 -14.68 6.87
C THR A 250 -11.80 -14.04 7.28
N PRO A 251 -11.89 -13.41 8.46
CA PRO A 251 -13.11 -12.72 8.89
C PRO A 251 -13.58 -11.70 7.86
N GLN A 252 -14.79 -11.90 7.34
CA GLN A 252 -15.44 -10.88 6.53
C GLN A 252 -15.89 -9.72 7.40
N THR A 253 -15.77 -8.51 6.86
CA THR A 253 -16.25 -7.29 7.50
C THR A 253 -17.77 -7.30 7.51
N SER A 254 -18.37 -6.96 8.64
CA SER A 254 -19.83 -6.97 8.77
C SER A 254 -20.39 -5.65 8.22
N ILE A 255 -20.63 -5.58 6.91
CA ILE A 255 -21.06 -4.35 6.21
C ILE A 255 -22.56 -4.41 5.89
N SER A 256 -23.28 -3.33 6.20
CA SER A 256 -24.62 -3.07 5.67
C SER A 256 -24.63 -1.81 4.80
N PHE A 257 -25.70 -1.64 4.02
CA PHE A 257 -25.80 -0.60 3.00
C PHE A 257 -27.11 0.17 3.14
N ILE A 258 -27.01 1.50 3.06
CA ILE A 258 -28.15 2.35 2.75
C ILE A 258 -28.14 2.58 1.23
N PRO A 259 -29.11 2.04 0.46
CA PRO A 259 -29.16 2.27 -0.99
C PRO A 259 -29.47 3.73 -1.29
N ILE A 260 -28.76 4.30 -2.27
CA ILE A 260 -28.98 5.66 -2.78
C ILE A 260 -29.70 5.59 -4.14
N ARG A 261 -29.24 4.69 -5.04
CA ARG A 261 -29.75 4.50 -6.41
C ARG A 261 -29.35 3.11 -6.93
N ASP A 262 -30.19 2.41 -7.69
CA ASP A 262 -29.96 0.99 -8.09
C ASP A 262 -29.76 0.73 -9.59
N ASP A 263 -29.71 1.78 -10.41
CA ASP A 263 -29.63 1.69 -11.87
C ASP A 263 -28.30 2.24 -12.44
N ALA A 264 -27.30 2.48 -11.60
CA ALA A 264 -26.03 3.08 -11.99
C ALA A 264 -25.32 2.28 -13.09
N ILE A 265 -24.84 3.01 -14.10
CA ILE A 265 -23.95 2.48 -15.14
C ILE A 265 -22.56 3.07 -14.90
N VAL A 266 -21.62 2.23 -14.46
CA VAL A 266 -20.23 2.63 -14.26
C VAL A 266 -19.45 2.42 -15.56
N ALA A 267 -18.82 3.47 -16.07
CA ALA A 267 -17.90 3.38 -17.20
C ALA A 267 -16.53 3.95 -16.82
N THR A 268 -15.47 3.24 -17.20
CA THR A 268 -14.09 3.69 -17.02
C THR A 268 -13.45 3.92 -18.38
N VAL A 269 -12.96 5.13 -18.63
CA VAL A 269 -12.20 5.51 -19.84
C VAL A 269 -10.83 6.00 -19.40
N GLY A 270 -9.78 5.25 -19.72
CA GLY A 270 -8.44 5.49 -19.19
C GLY A 270 -8.42 5.33 -17.67
N HIS A 271 -8.03 6.38 -16.95
CA HIS A 271 -8.01 6.41 -15.48
C HIS A 271 -9.27 7.06 -14.86
N THR A 272 -10.23 7.49 -15.69
CA THR A 272 -11.42 8.20 -15.22
C THR A 272 -12.61 7.25 -15.18
N THR A 273 -13.23 7.13 -14.01
CA THR A 273 -14.47 6.38 -13.82
C THR A 273 -15.64 7.34 -13.60
N THR A 274 -16.75 7.12 -14.31
CA THR A 274 -17.95 7.95 -14.26
C THR A 274 -19.19 7.07 -14.07
N ILE A 275 -20.21 7.61 -13.39
CA ILE A 275 -21.51 6.98 -13.19
C ILE A 275 -22.55 7.72 -14.03
N TYR A 276 -23.38 6.96 -14.75
CA TYR A 276 -24.57 7.44 -15.47
C TYR A 276 -25.84 6.87 -14.81
#